data_AF-A0A964PU95-F1
#
_entry.id   AF-A0A964PU95-F1
#
_cell.length_a   1.000
_cell.length_b   1.000
_cell.length_c   1.000
_cell.angle_alpha   90.00
_cell.angle_beta   90.00
_cell.angle_gamma   90.00
#
_symmetry.space_group_name_H-M   'P 1'
#
loop_
_entity.id
_entity.type
_entity.pdbx_description
1 polymer ?
#
loop_
_entity_poly.entity_id
_entity_poly.type
_entity_poly.pdbx_seq_one_letter_code
_entity_poly.pdbx_strand_id
1 'polypeptide(L)'
;MLIERSAGDASWVDTGLAELSRPAGARLPAPLRSFARRVMEFPTRYTSLHAVARGCELSRGALKARFRRRGLASPSVYLRWFRLMAVAEMLSDRSVTVAGAAHRLGFTSDGTLCRMMATLTQLTPTEVRTVHGWNKLLITFAWTHLTPQALDAWAGLDVLFQRRAA
;
A
#
# COMPACT_ATOMS: atom_id res chain seq x y z
N MET A 1 16.05 21.17 0.69
CA MET A 1 16.61 19.95 0.08
C MET A 1 15.45 19.08 -0.40
N LEU A 2 14.98 19.33 -1.62
CA LEU A 2 13.99 18.48 -2.29
C LEU A 2 14.74 17.26 -2.81
N ILE A 3 14.40 16.06 -2.31
CA ILE A 3 14.82 14.83 -2.97
C ILE A 3 13.96 14.73 -4.23
N GLU A 4 14.51 15.15 -5.36
CA GLU A 4 14.00 14.82 -6.69
C GLU A 4 13.97 13.30 -6.83
N ARG A 5 12.76 12.74 -6.90
CA ARG A 5 12.57 11.30 -7.12
C ARG A 5 12.90 11.00 -8.58
N SER A 6 14.02 10.31 -8.78
CA SER A 6 14.50 9.90 -10.10
C SER A 6 13.62 8.79 -10.68
N ALA A 7 13.58 8.72 -12.01
CA ALA A 7 12.69 7.87 -12.83
C ALA A 7 12.77 6.35 -12.58
N GLY A 8 13.70 5.88 -11.74
CA GLY A 8 13.76 4.48 -11.28
C GLY A 8 12.61 4.08 -10.33
N ASP A 9 12.02 5.04 -9.61
CA ASP A 9 10.96 4.78 -8.62
C ASP A 9 9.62 4.32 -9.24
N ALA A 10 9.36 4.67 -10.50
CA ALA A 10 8.16 4.22 -11.20
C ALA A 10 8.21 2.72 -11.56
N SER A 11 9.41 2.15 -11.69
CA SER A 11 9.61 0.76 -12.09
C SER A 11 9.25 -0.22 -10.97
N TRP A 12 9.68 0.03 -9.73
CA TRP A 12 9.45 -0.94 -8.64
C TRP A 12 7.97 -1.04 -8.28
N VAL A 13 7.22 0.08 -8.33
CA VAL A 13 5.79 0.07 -8.06
C VAL A 13 5.04 -0.73 -9.13
N ASP A 14 5.39 -0.57 -10.39
CA ASP A 14 4.79 -1.37 -11.46
C ASP A 14 5.14 -2.86 -11.33
N THR A 15 6.39 -3.18 -11.01
CA THR A 15 6.80 -4.56 -10.70
C THR A 15 6.00 -5.12 -9.53
N GLY A 16 5.92 -4.43 -8.39
CA GLY A 16 5.21 -4.91 -7.22
C GLY A 16 3.71 -5.08 -7.44
N LEU A 17 3.09 -4.21 -8.24
CA LEU A 17 1.68 -4.37 -8.63
C LEU A 17 1.47 -5.54 -9.61
N ALA A 18 2.41 -5.79 -10.51
CA ALA A 18 2.38 -6.96 -11.38
C ALA A 18 2.55 -8.25 -10.57
N GLU A 19 3.45 -8.26 -9.60
CA GLU A 19 3.65 -9.39 -8.70
C GLU A 19 2.44 -9.65 -7.81
N LEU A 20 1.80 -8.60 -7.28
CA LEU A 20 0.56 -8.71 -6.51
C LEU A 20 -0.62 -9.26 -7.32
N SER A 21 -0.65 -9.01 -8.64
CA SER A 21 -1.72 -9.53 -9.50
C SER A 21 -1.71 -11.06 -9.62
N ARG A 22 -0.54 -11.70 -9.43
CA ARG A 22 -0.40 -13.16 -9.51
C ARG A 22 -1.18 -13.88 -8.40
N PRO A 23 -0.95 -13.63 -7.10
CA PRO A 23 -1.72 -14.26 -6.03
C PRO A 23 -3.16 -13.72 -5.94
N ALA A 24 -3.47 -12.55 -6.50
CA ALA A 24 -4.84 -12.07 -6.65
C ALA A 24 -5.64 -12.85 -7.72
N GLY A 25 -4.96 -13.61 -8.59
CA GLY A 25 -5.58 -14.42 -9.63
C GLY A 25 -6.20 -13.62 -10.78
N ALA A 26 -6.03 -12.29 -10.81
CA ALA A 26 -6.60 -11.41 -11.82
C ALA A 26 -5.83 -10.09 -11.91
N ARG A 27 -6.04 -9.36 -13.02
CA ARG A 27 -5.52 -8.00 -13.17
C ARG A 27 -6.15 -7.08 -12.12
N LEU A 28 -5.31 -6.32 -11.42
CA LEU A 28 -5.79 -5.34 -10.44
C LEU A 28 -6.63 -4.23 -11.13
N PRO A 29 -7.84 -3.92 -10.64
CA PRO A 29 -8.67 -2.84 -11.15
C PRO A 29 -7.96 -1.48 -11.12
N ALA A 30 -8.27 -0.61 -12.08
CA ALA A 30 -7.63 0.71 -12.19
C ALA A 30 -7.70 1.56 -10.90
N PRO A 31 -8.82 1.58 -10.15
CA PRO A 31 -8.90 2.32 -8.88
C PRO A 31 -7.97 1.76 -7.80
N LEU A 32 -7.87 0.43 -7.71
CA LEU A 32 -6.97 -0.23 -6.78
C LEU A 32 -5.51 0.05 -7.14
N ARG A 33 -5.15 -0.06 -8.43
CA ARG A 33 -3.82 0.31 -8.92
C ARG A 33 -3.47 1.75 -8.61
N SER A 34 -4.41 2.67 -8.83
CA SER A 34 -4.20 4.10 -8.59
C SER A 34 -4.05 4.40 -7.10
N PHE A 35 -4.84 3.75 -6.24
CA PHE A 35 -4.71 3.84 -4.79
C PHE A 35 -3.34 3.32 -4.33
N ALA A 36 -2.98 2.12 -4.77
CA ALA A 36 -1.73 1.47 -4.41
C ALA A 36 -0.52 2.30 -4.85
N ARG A 37 -0.53 2.75 -6.12
CA ARG A 37 0.54 3.59 -6.68
C ARG A 37 0.73 4.86 -5.87
N ARG A 38 -0.33 5.58 -5.52
CA ARG A 38 -0.23 6.79 -4.68
C ARG A 38 0.47 6.50 -3.35
N VAL A 39 0.08 5.43 -2.67
CA VAL A 39 0.63 5.07 -1.36
C VAL A 39 2.07 4.59 -1.46
N MET A 40 2.37 3.74 -2.44
CA MET A 40 3.69 3.13 -2.64
C MET A 40 4.71 4.13 -3.16
N GLU A 41 4.32 4.97 -4.13
CA GLU A 41 5.18 6.04 -4.63
C GLU A 41 5.35 7.14 -3.57
N PHE A 42 4.28 7.60 -2.92
CA PHE A 42 4.37 8.74 -2.00
C PHE A 42 4.03 8.37 -0.55
N PRO A 43 4.79 7.46 0.08
CA PRO A 43 4.45 6.91 1.40
C PRO A 43 4.41 7.99 2.49
N THR A 44 5.25 9.01 2.40
CA THR A 44 5.23 10.15 3.35
C THR A 44 4.03 11.08 3.17
N ARG A 45 3.43 11.13 1.97
CA ARG A 45 2.19 11.89 1.71
C ARG A 45 0.96 11.14 2.22
N TYR A 46 0.98 9.81 2.18
CA TYR A 46 -0.14 8.95 2.57
C TYR A 46 0.17 8.18 3.87
N THR A 47 0.42 8.92 4.96
CA THR A 47 0.62 8.37 6.32
C THR A 47 -0.68 8.06 7.05
N SER A 48 -1.79 8.64 6.61
CA SER A 48 -3.09 8.49 7.26
C SER A 48 -4.24 8.43 6.27
N LEU A 49 -5.37 7.90 6.75
CA LEU A 49 -6.61 7.90 5.98
C LEU A 49 -7.11 9.31 5.67
N HIS A 50 -6.74 10.31 6.49
CA HIS A 50 -7.07 11.71 6.21
C HIS A 50 -6.43 12.18 4.90
N ALA A 51 -5.13 11.90 4.71
CA ALA A 51 -4.41 12.28 3.50
C ALA A 51 -4.97 11.61 2.24
N VAL A 52 -5.33 10.32 2.35
CA VAL A 52 -5.99 9.58 1.27
C VAL A 52 -7.34 10.23 0.91
N ALA A 53 -8.17 10.51 1.92
CA ALA A 53 -9.50 11.11 1.70
C ALA A 53 -9.40 12.51 1.09
N ARG A 54 -8.45 13.34 1.56
CA ARG A 54 -8.13 14.65 0.97
C ARG A 54 -7.73 14.54 -0.50
N GLY A 55 -6.91 13.56 -0.87
CA GLY A 55 -6.53 13.30 -2.25
C GLY A 55 -7.67 12.82 -3.17
N CYS A 56 -8.86 12.57 -2.60
CA CYS A 56 -10.09 12.23 -3.30
C CYS A 56 -11.18 13.30 -3.13
N GLU A 57 -10.86 14.45 -2.52
CA GLU A 57 -11.84 15.51 -2.17
C GLU A 57 -12.99 15.00 -1.29
N LEU A 58 -12.70 14.05 -0.40
CA LEU A 58 -13.67 13.46 0.53
C LEU A 58 -13.27 13.69 1.99
N SER A 59 -14.27 13.64 2.86
CA SER A 59 -14.04 13.40 4.28
C SER A 59 -13.64 11.93 4.53
N ARG A 60 -12.98 11.66 5.66
CA ARG A 60 -12.65 10.27 6.07
C ARG A 60 -13.90 9.39 6.17
N GLY A 61 -14.99 9.95 6.69
CA GLY A 61 -16.27 9.26 6.86
C GLY A 61 -16.89 8.90 5.50
N ALA A 62 -16.88 9.85 4.56
CA ALA A 62 -17.39 9.62 3.20
C ALA A 62 -16.58 8.54 2.47
N LEU A 63 -15.25 8.56 2.58
CA LEU A 63 -14.39 7.54 2.00
C LEU A 63 -14.66 6.14 2.60
N LYS A 64 -14.76 6.04 3.93
CA LYS A 64 -15.15 4.78 4.60
C LYS A 64 -16.53 4.29 4.16
N ALA A 65 -17.50 5.20 4.05
CA ALA A 65 -18.85 4.86 3.61
C ALA A 65 -18.87 4.33 2.17
N ARG A 66 -18.04 4.89 1.27
CA ARG A 66 -17.90 4.41 -0.13
C ARG A 66 -17.40 2.96 -0.21
N PHE A 67 -16.41 2.60 0.62
CA PHE A 67 -15.90 1.23 0.72
C PHE A 67 -16.94 0.29 1.33
N ARG A 68 -17.53 0.68 2.47
CA ARG A 68 -18.56 -0.11 3.16
C ARG A 68 -19.77 -0.42 2.28
N ARG A 69 -20.26 0.56 1.51
CA ARG A 69 -21.39 0.37 0.58
C ARG A 69 -21.12 -0.65 -0.52
N ARG A 70 -19.86 -0.99 -0.79
CA ARG A 70 -19.45 -2.00 -1.77
C ARG A 70 -18.96 -3.29 -1.13
N GLY A 71 -19.13 -3.46 0.18
CA GLY A 71 -18.63 -4.64 0.90
C GLY A 71 -17.11 -4.73 1.01
N LEU A 72 -16.37 -3.65 0.72
CA LEU A 72 -14.92 -3.63 0.86
C LEU A 72 -14.51 -3.46 2.33
N ALA A 73 -13.35 -4.01 2.68
CA ALA A 73 -12.68 -3.69 3.94
C ALA A 73 -12.42 -2.18 4.05
N SER A 74 -12.23 -1.67 5.27
CA SER A 74 -11.97 -0.23 5.45
C SER A 74 -10.77 0.24 4.59
N PRO A 75 -10.80 1.44 3.97
CA PRO A 75 -9.68 1.98 3.20
C PRO A 75 -8.37 2.06 4.01
N SER A 76 -8.45 2.16 5.34
CA SER A 76 -7.29 2.12 6.23
C SER A 76 -6.58 0.76 6.27
N VAL A 77 -7.25 -0.33 5.90
CA VAL A 77 -6.64 -1.66 5.79
C VAL A 77 -5.72 -1.68 4.58
N TYR A 78 -6.25 -1.34 3.39
CA TYR A 78 -5.49 -1.23 2.16
C TYR A 78 -4.31 -0.27 2.28
N LEU A 79 -4.53 0.91 2.89
CA LEU A 79 -3.47 1.88 3.14
C LEU A 79 -2.29 1.25 3.90
N ARG A 80 -2.56 0.52 4.99
CA ARG A 80 -1.51 -0.08 5.81
C ARG A 80 -0.75 -1.16 5.02
N TRP A 81 -1.44 -2.00 4.26
CA TRP A 81 -0.81 -3.02 3.42
C TRP A 81 0.14 -2.43 2.39
N PHE A 82 -0.29 -1.43 1.61
CA PHE A 82 0.58 -0.79 0.63
C PHE A 82 1.75 -0.02 1.27
N ARG A 83 1.56 0.54 2.47
CA ARG A 83 2.67 1.10 3.24
C ARG A 83 3.68 0.02 3.64
N LEU A 84 3.24 -1.18 4.04
CA LEU A 84 4.15 -2.28 4.37
C LEU A 84 4.88 -2.82 3.13
N MET A 85 4.26 -2.77 1.95
CA MET A 85 4.97 -3.07 0.69
C MET A 85 6.09 -2.06 0.43
N ALA A 86 5.84 -0.77 0.63
CA ALA A 86 6.90 0.25 0.52
C ALA A 86 8.01 0.06 1.58
N VAL A 87 7.66 -0.40 2.79
CA VAL A 87 8.65 -0.79 3.82
C VAL A 87 9.49 -1.97 3.34
N ALA A 88 8.86 -3.01 2.78
CA ALA A 88 9.56 -4.20 2.32
C ALA A 88 10.53 -3.88 1.17
N GLU A 89 10.09 -3.07 0.21
CA GLU A 89 10.94 -2.57 -0.87
C GLU A 89 12.14 -1.81 -0.31
N MET A 90 11.91 -0.85 0.59
CA MET A 90 13.00 -0.05 1.16
C MET A 90 13.99 -0.88 1.98
N LEU A 91 13.53 -1.93 2.67
CA LEU A 91 14.40 -2.82 3.46
C LEU A 91 15.09 -3.88 2.61
N SER A 92 14.72 -4.05 1.34
CA SER A 92 15.42 -4.95 0.42
C SER A 92 16.89 -4.52 0.24
N ASP A 93 17.15 -3.21 0.30
CA ASP A 93 18.48 -2.66 0.50
C ASP A 93 18.98 -2.95 1.92
N ARG A 94 19.98 -3.83 2.01
CA ARG A 94 20.55 -4.30 3.27
C ARG A 94 21.27 -3.23 4.07
N SER A 95 21.60 -2.09 3.45
CA SER A 95 22.16 -0.93 4.16
C SER A 95 21.11 -0.15 4.97
N VAL A 96 19.82 -0.34 4.68
CA VAL A 96 18.73 0.37 5.36
C VAL A 96 18.32 -0.35 6.64
N THR A 97 18.41 0.36 7.76
CA THR A 97 17.92 -0.12 9.06
C THR A 97 16.40 0.03 9.16
N VAL A 98 15.77 -0.74 10.06
CA VAL A 98 14.33 -0.64 10.33
C VAL A 98 13.94 0.76 10.79
N ALA A 99 14.76 1.39 11.64
CA ALA A 99 14.56 2.77 12.08
C ALA A 99 14.71 3.76 10.94
N GLY A 100 15.70 3.57 10.06
CA GLY A 100 15.88 4.37 8.85
C GLY A 100 14.65 4.29 7.93
N ALA A 101 14.13 3.08 7.70
CA ALA A 101 12.93 2.88 6.89
C ALA A 101 11.69 3.52 7.52
N ALA A 102 11.49 3.34 8.83
CA ALA A 102 10.38 3.97 9.56
C ALA A 102 10.38 5.50 9.41
N HIS A 103 11.54 6.13 9.64
CA HIS A 103 11.70 7.57 9.49
C HIS A 103 11.45 8.04 8.05
N ARG A 104 12.11 7.41 7.06
CA ARG A 104 11.97 7.78 5.63
C ARG A 104 10.56 7.62 5.09
N LEU A 105 9.78 6.66 5.62
CA LEU A 105 8.42 6.38 5.18
C LEU A 105 7.34 7.10 6.04
N GLY A 106 7.76 7.94 6.99
CA GLY A 106 6.86 8.76 7.80
C GLY A 106 6.08 7.99 8.87
N PHE A 107 6.65 6.91 9.41
CA PHE A 107 6.16 6.30 10.64
C PHE A 107 6.63 7.12 11.84
N THR A 108 5.83 7.16 12.90
CA THR A 108 6.17 7.88 14.14
C THR A 108 7.33 7.25 14.90
N SER A 109 7.52 5.94 14.75
CA SER A 109 8.66 5.19 15.27
C SER A 109 8.81 3.85 14.54
N ASP A 110 10.00 3.26 14.65
CA ASP A 110 10.29 1.89 14.25
C ASP A 110 9.40 0.88 15.00
N GLY A 111 9.16 1.08 16.29
CA GLY A 111 8.23 0.25 17.06
C GLY A 111 6.81 0.26 16.49
N THR A 112 6.34 1.40 15.94
CA THR A 112 5.02 1.49 15.29
C THR A 112 4.99 0.73 13.96
N LEU A 113 6.08 0.80 13.18
CA LEU A 113 6.25 -0.01 11.98
C LEU A 113 6.26 -1.51 12.32
N CYS A 114 7.09 -1.94 13.27
CA CYS A 114 7.21 -3.33 13.69
C CYS A 114 5.88 -3.91 14.16
N ARG A 115 5.13 -3.18 14.99
CA ARG A 115 3.79 -3.59 15.42
C ARG A 115 2.83 -3.73 14.24
N MET A 116 2.82 -2.77 13.31
CA MET A 116 1.97 -2.84 12.12
C MET A 116 2.31 -4.07 11.26
N MET A 117 3.60 -4.33 11.04
CA MET A 117 4.10 -5.49 10.29
C MET A 117 3.63 -6.79 10.95
N ALA A 118 3.92 -6.97 12.24
CA ALA A 118 3.57 -8.17 12.98
C ALA A 118 2.06 -8.41 12.99
N THR A 119 1.25 -7.38 13.30
CA THR A 119 -0.21 -7.51 13.37
C THR A 119 -0.85 -7.87 12.03
N LEU A 120 -0.41 -7.26 10.92
CA LEU A 120 -1.05 -7.48 9.62
C LEU A 120 -0.53 -8.71 8.89
N THR A 121 0.75 -9.02 9.04
CA THR A 121 1.45 -9.95 8.14
C THR A 121 2.00 -11.18 8.87
N GLN A 122 2.10 -11.12 10.20
CA GLN A 122 2.83 -12.10 11.02
C GLN A 122 4.31 -12.24 10.58
N LEU A 123 4.88 -11.17 10.01
CA LEU A 123 6.29 -11.06 9.64
C LEU A 123 6.98 -10.00 10.50
N THR A 124 8.28 -10.16 10.65
CA THR A 124 9.22 -9.15 11.13
C THR A 124 9.78 -8.33 9.95
N PRO A 125 10.30 -7.11 10.19
CA PRO A 125 11.03 -6.34 9.18
C PRO A 125 12.26 -7.07 8.61
N THR A 126 12.82 -8.04 9.33
CA THR A 126 13.95 -8.85 8.86
C THR A 126 13.53 -9.95 7.91
N GLU A 127 12.34 -10.52 8.08
CA GLU A 127 11.82 -11.53 7.16
C GLU A 127 11.34 -10.88 5.86
N VAL A 128 10.61 -9.76 5.96
CA VAL A 128 9.93 -9.13 4.80
C VAL A 128 10.89 -8.64 3.73
N ARG A 129 12.15 -8.32 4.08
CA ARG A 129 13.19 -7.88 3.12
C ARG A 129 13.76 -8.99 2.24
N THR A 130 13.36 -10.23 2.45
CA THR A 130 13.75 -11.36 1.60
C THR A 130 12.72 -11.55 0.49
N VAL A 131 13.10 -12.16 -0.63
CA VAL A 131 12.15 -12.54 -1.70
C VAL A 131 11.02 -13.42 -1.14
N HIS A 132 11.34 -14.33 -0.23
CA HIS A 132 10.33 -15.16 0.45
C HIS A 132 9.36 -14.33 1.30
N GLY A 133 9.87 -13.38 2.09
CA GLY A 133 9.06 -12.49 2.90
C GLY A 133 8.18 -11.55 2.07
N TRP A 134 8.70 -11.02 0.97
CA TRP A 134 7.93 -10.27 -0.01
C TRP A 134 6.79 -11.09 -0.62
N ASN A 135 7.07 -12.31 -1.08
CA ASN A 135 6.04 -13.20 -1.63
C ASN A 135 4.97 -13.51 -0.58
N LYS A 136 5.36 -13.80 0.66
CA LYS A 136 4.42 -14.03 1.77
C LYS A 136 3.55 -12.80 2.03
N LEU A 137 4.13 -11.60 2.04
CA LEU A 137 3.39 -10.34 2.18
C LEU A 137 2.32 -10.19 1.09
N LEU A 138 2.69 -10.39 -0.18
CA LEU A 138 1.77 -10.26 -1.31
C LEU A 138 0.66 -11.32 -1.29
N ILE A 139 1.02 -12.59 -1.02
CA ILE A 139 0.06 -13.71 -0.93
C ILE A 139 -0.93 -13.47 0.21
N THR A 140 -0.45 -13.12 1.41
CA THR A 140 -1.32 -12.86 2.56
C THR A 140 -2.26 -11.70 2.28
N PHE A 141 -1.77 -10.60 1.69
CA PHE A 141 -2.64 -9.50 1.31
C PHE A 141 -3.72 -9.91 0.30
N ALA A 142 -3.30 -10.57 -0.78
CA ALA A 142 -4.20 -10.96 -1.85
C ALA A 142 -5.30 -11.91 -1.35
N TRP A 143 -4.93 -12.96 -0.64
CA TRP A 143 -5.90 -13.94 -0.15
C TRP A 143 -6.82 -13.38 0.94
N THR A 144 -6.37 -12.40 1.71
CA THR A 144 -7.19 -11.78 2.75
C THR A 144 -8.13 -10.69 2.22
N HIS A 145 -7.73 -9.93 1.20
CA HIS A 145 -8.41 -8.69 0.82
C HIS A 145 -8.70 -8.49 -0.66
N LEU A 146 -8.18 -9.34 -1.54
CA LEU A 146 -8.33 -9.26 -3.00
C LEU A 146 -9.08 -10.49 -3.55
N THR A 147 -10.17 -10.89 -2.90
CA THR A 147 -11.09 -11.91 -3.44
C THR A 147 -11.72 -11.42 -4.75
N PRO A 148 -12.26 -12.31 -5.61
CA PRO A 148 -12.95 -11.90 -6.84
C PRO A 148 -14.01 -10.82 -6.60
N GLN A 149 -14.86 -11.00 -5.58
CA GLN A 149 -15.87 -10.03 -5.19
C GLN A 149 -15.26 -8.68 -4.77
N ALA A 150 -14.12 -8.69 -4.06
CA ALA A 150 -13.44 -7.46 -3.68
C ALA A 150 -12.85 -6.74 -4.91
N LEU A 151 -12.30 -7.48 -5.87
CA LEU A 151 -11.78 -6.90 -7.12
C LEU A 151 -12.92 -6.26 -7.94
N ASP A 152 -14.07 -6.92 -8.05
CA ASP A 152 -15.26 -6.34 -8.69
C ASP A 152 -15.75 -5.08 -7.97
N ALA A 153 -15.79 -5.12 -6.64
CA ALA A 153 -16.15 -3.97 -5.83
C ALA A 153 -15.16 -2.80 -5.98
N TRP A 154 -13.87 -3.09 -6.16
CA TRP A 154 -12.84 -2.09 -6.47
C TRP A 154 -13.00 -1.48 -7.86
N ALA A 155 -13.37 -2.28 -8.87
CA ALA A 155 -13.69 -1.76 -10.21
C ALA A 155 -14.84 -0.75 -10.13
N GLY A 156 -15.87 -1.02 -9.30
CA GLY A 156 -16.95 -0.05 -9.09
C GLY A 156 -16.54 1.30 -8.45
N LEU A 157 -15.28 1.54 -8.10
CA LEU A 157 -14.75 2.81 -7.58
C LEU A 157 -14.09 3.70 -8.64
N ASP A 158 -14.26 3.41 -9.93
CA ASP A 158 -13.53 3.99 -11.07
C ASP A 158 -13.14 5.47 -10.95
N VAL A 159 -14.09 6.36 -10.63
CA VAL A 159 -13.83 7.80 -10.59
C VAL A 159 -13.05 8.30 -9.35
N LEU A 160 -12.87 7.48 -8.32
CA LEU A 160 -12.41 7.96 -7.01
C LEU A 160 -10.91 8.27 -6.97
N PHE A 161 -10.10 7.51 -7.70
CA PHE A 161 -8.63 7.61 -7.64
C PHE A 161 -7.99 7.98 -8.99
N GLN A 162 -8.79 8.31 -10.01
CA GLN A 162 -8.34 8.64 -11.37
C GLN A 162 -7.65 10.02 -11.49
N ARG A 163 -7.89 10.98 -10.59
CA ARG A 163 -7.21 12.29 -10.66
C ARG A 163 -5.72 12.17 -10.34
N ARG A 164 -4.84 12.46 -11.31
CA ARG A 164 -3.40 12.63 -11.08
C ARG A 164 -3.19 13.52 -9.86
N ALA A 165 -2.34 13.10 -8.93
CA ALA A 165 -1.71 14.04 -8.02
C ALA A 165 -0.97 15.04 -8.89
N ALA A 166 -1.49 16.27 -8.97
CA ALA A 166 -0.78 17.40 -9.56
C ALA A 166 0.45 17.73 -8.71
#